data_AF-A0A9E2HDT9-F1
#
_entry.id   AF-A0A9E2HDT9-F1
#
_cell.length_a   1.000
_cell.length_b   1.000
_cell.length_c   1.000
_cell.angle_alpha   90.00
_cell.angle_beta   90.00
_cell.angle_gamma   90.00
#
_symmetry.space_group_name_H-M   'P 1'
#
loop_
_entity.id
_entity.type
_entity.pdbx_description
1 polymer ?
#
loop_
_entity_poly.entity_id
_entity_poly.type
_entity_poly.pdbx_seq_one_letter_code
_entity_poly.pdbx_strand_id
1 'polypeptide(L)'
;MKHILIVLIWLSLVGYRFFHQFQAGANLGHWENEEILIKGRISSEPLLQGNSQKFKLSRFDIVTKAYPKYEYGQKVVIVGRLQRRLINKWYSQFRLMYPDIKLVVADSKKTISLSRFRQGIESRFNQVLPEPEASLLAGIVLGSKRGLPQDFYQALQKTGTLHIVVASGYNVTIIIATLVAYLAGLVKRQWAILIGLSAVGIYTLMAGAEPAIVRAAIMGSLVFGGQIIGRKTEGMRLLIAAIMIMLLVNPSIIMDIGFQLSVAATFGLIVLGPKLEPILGRVWLIGKNLTETSSAQIMVWPIIWLYFGQMSPFSILVNSLILWLVPIIMALGAVLALTGIQAVGWLAYVPLTIMVRVIEGFGRI
;
A
#
# COMPACT_ATOMS: atom_id res chain seq x y z
N MET A 1 -16.15 19.34 27.69
CA MET A 1 -15.69 18.28 28.63
C MET A 1 -15.65 16.87 28.03
N LYS A 2 -16.74 16.30 27.49
CA LYS A 2 -16.76 14.90 27.00
C LYS A 2 -15.70 14.57 25.94
N HIS A 3 -15.46 15.46 24.97
CA HIS A 3 -14.44 15.25 23.93
C HIS A 3 -13.00 15.30 24.48
N ILE A 4 -12.74 16.13 25.49
CA ILE A 4 -11.41 16.26 26.12
C ILE A 4 -11.09 14.98 26.90
N LEU A 5 -12.06 14.42 27.62
CA LEU A 5 -11.89 13.16 28.34
C LEU A 5 -11.58 11.99 27.38
N ILE A 6 -12.29 11.90 26.24
CA ILE A 6 -12.03 10.88 25.22
C ILE A 6 -10.62 11.01 24.65
N VAL A 7 -10.17 12.24 24.37
CA VAL A 7 -8.81 12.49 23.86
C VAL A 7 -7.75 12.13 24.92
N LEU A 8 -7.97 12.46 26.19
CA LEU A 8 -7.05 12.12 27.28
C LEU A 8 -6.96 10.60 27.51
N ILE A 9 -8.09 9.89 27.50
CA ILE A 9 -8.12 8.42 27.57
C ILE A 9 -7.36 7.84 26.36
N TRP A 10 -7.60 8.36 25.17
CA TRP A 10 -6.90 7.91 23.96
C TRP A 10 -5.39 8.15 24.04
N LEU A 11 -4.95 9.34 24.47
CA LEU A 11 -3.54 9.66 24.67
C LEU A 11 -2.89 8.76 25.73
N SER A 12 -3.60 8.42 26.81
CA SER A 12 -3.11 7.50 27.83
C SER A 12 -2.92 6.08 27.29
N LEU A 13 -3.87 5.57 26.50
CA LEU A 13 -3.80 4.24 25.89
C LEU A 13 -2.67 4.13 24.86
N VAL A 14 -2.52 5.17 24.03
CA VAL A 14 -1.42 5.24 23.05
C VAL A 14 -0.08 5.42 23.75
N GLY A 15 0.00 6.27 24.78
CA GLY A 15 1.19 6.45 25.60
C GLY A 15 1.63 5.14 26.25
N TYR A 16 0.69 4.40 26.85
CA TYR A 16 0.93 3.07 27.43
C TYR A 16 1.45 2.07 26.39
N ARG A 17 0.78 1.98 25.23
CA ARG A 17 1.19 1.10 24.12
C ARG A 17 2.56 1.49 23.57
N PHE A 18 2.81 2.79 23.37
CA PHE A 18 4.07 3.32 22.85
C PHE A 18 5.21 3.01 23.81
N PHE A 19 5.02 3.27 25.11
CA PHE A 19 6.00 2.97 26.15
C PHE A 19 6.34 1.48 26.19
N HIS A 20 5.33 0.60 26.21
CA HIS A 20 5.55 -0.84 26.25
C HIS A 20 6.21 -1.38 24.97
N GLN A 21 5.89 -0.82 23.81
CA GLN A 21 6.50 -1.21 22.54
C GLN A 21 7.95 -0.70 22.40
N PHE A 22 8.23 0.51 22.89
CA PHE A 22 9.56 1.10 22.90
C PHE A 22 10.48 0.41 23.90
N GLN A 23 9.99 0.07 25.10
CA GLN A 23 10.73 -0.79 26.04
C GLN A 23 11.07 -2.15 25.41
N ALA A 24 10.13 -2.76 24.68
CA ALA A 24 10.42 -3.99 23.95
C ALA A 24 11.46 -3.81 22.83
N GLY A 25 11.64 -2.59 22.29
CA GLY A 25 12.71 -2.25 21.33
C GLY A 25 14.06 -1.97 22.00
N ALA A 26 14.05 -1.29 23.15
CA ALA A 26 15.23 -1.05 23.96
C ALA A 26 15.84 -2.35 24.49
N ASN A 27 15.00 -3.30 24.89
CA ASN A 27 15.43 -4.64 25.33
C ASN A 27 16.11 -5.45 24.21
N LEU A 28 15.82 -5.17 22.94
CA LEU A 28 16.47 -5.83 21.80
C LEU A 28 17.89 -5.28 21.53
N GLY A 29 18.24 -4.12 22.07
CA GLY A 29 19.60 -3.58 21.97
C GLY A 29 20.64 -4.48 22.64
N HIS A 30 20.27 -5.23 23.68
CA HIS A 30 21.15 -6.21 24.31
C HIS A 30 21.49 -7.39 23.40
N TRP A 31 20.61 -7.71 22.43
CA TRP A 31 20.80 -8.81 21.48
C TRP A 31 21.46 -8.32 20.18
N GLU A 32 21.98 -7.09 20.15
CA GLU A 32 22.68 -6.55 18.99
C GLU A 32 23.95 -7.36 18.71
N ASN A 33 24.10 -7.80 17.46
CA ASN A 33 25.12 -8.74 16.99
C ASN A 33 25.02 -10.17 17.54
N GLU A 34 24.00 -10.48 18.34
CA GLU A 34 23.72 -11.85 18.77
C GLU A 34 22.87 -12.61 17.75
N GLU A 35 23.01 -13.92 17.76
CA GLU A 35 22.18 -14.82 16.97
C GLU A 35 20.86 -15.08 17.69
N ILE A 36 19.75 -14.71 17.04
CA ILE A 36 18.42 -14.83 17.63
C ILE A 36 17.51 -15.73 16.80
N LEU A 37 16.61 -16.42 17.49
CA LEU A 37 15.54 -17.20 16.87
C LEU A 37 14.24 -16.40 16.92
N ILE A 38 13.67 -16.12 15.75
CA ILE A 38 12.41 -15.40 15.61
C ILE A 38 11.38 -16.29 14.95
N LYS A 39 10.26 -16.52 15.63
CA LYS A 39 9.10 -17.22 15.08
C LYS A 39 7.99 -16.21 14.78
N GLY A 40 7.52 -16.16 13.54
CA GLY A 40 6.52 -15.18 13.16
C GLY A 40 5.84 -15.46 11.82
N ARG A 41 4.95 -14.55 11.43
CA ARG A 41 4.38 -14.50 10.09
C ARG A 41 4.97 -13.35 9.31
N ILE A 42 5.28 -13.59 8.03
CA ILE A 42 5.73 -12.54 7.11
C ILE A 42 4.63 -11.49 7.01
N SER A 43 4.97 -10.25 7.38
CA SER A 43 4.03 -9.14 7.58
C SER A 43 4.08 -8.09 6.49
N SER A 44 4.90 -8.27 5.45
CA SER A 44 4.86 -7.46 4.23
C SER A 44 5.12 -8.33 3.01
N GLU A 45 4.65 -7.90 1.84
CA GLU A 45 4.97 -8.58 0.58
C GLU A 45 6.49 -8.53 0.32
N PRO A 46 7.14 -9.67 0.01
CA PRO A 46 8.57 -9.68 -0.30
C PRO A 46 8.90 -8.91 -1.58
N LEU A 47 9.87 -8.01 -1.47
CA LEU A 47 10.42 -7.19 -2.54
C LEU A 47 11.64 -7.89 -3.13
N LEU A 48 11.57 -8.31 -4.40
CA LEU A 48 12.74 -8.80 -5.11
C LEU A 48 13.61 -7.62 -5.55
N GLN A 49 14.91 -7.71 -5.26
CA GLN A 49 15.93 -6.73 -5.64
C GLN A 49 17.15 -7.50 -6.15
N GLY A 50 17.21 -7.71 -7.47
CA GLY A 50 18.24 -8.54 -8.11
C GLY A 50 18.27 -9.95 -7.53
N ASN A 51 19.42 -10.35 -6.96
CA ASN A 51 19.63 -11.66 -6.33
C ASN A 51 19.22 -11.74 -4.85
N SER A 52 18.56 -10.69 -4.33
CA SER A 52 18.08 -10.64 -2.96
C SER A 52 16.56 -10.41 -2.89
N GLN A 53 15.96 -10.77 -1.78
CA GLN A 53 14.59 -10.38 -1.44
C GLN A 53 14.56 -9.72 -0.07
N LYS A 54 13.70 -8.71 0.09
CA LYS A 54 13.48 -7.97 1.33
C LYS A 54 12.03 -8.07 1.78
N PHE A 55 11.79 -8.46 3.02
CA PHE A 55 10.45 -8.46 3.63
C PHE A 55 10.50 -8.13 5.12
N LYS A 56 9.36 -7.79 5.71
CA LYS A 56 9.21 -7.55 7.15
C LYS A 56 8.66 -8.78 7.85
N LEU A 57 9.22 -9.09 9.01
CA LEU A 57 8.68 -10.04 9.98
C LEU A 57 8.37 -9.28 11.27
N SER A 58 7.11 -8.86 11.43
CA SER A 58 6.70 -7.98 12.53
C SER A 58 7.52 -6.67 12.54
N ARG A 59 8.49 -6.54 13.44
CA ARG A 59 9.37 -5.36 13.61
C ARG A 59 10.75 -5.52 12.98
N PHE A 60 11.06 -6.69 12.41
CA PHE A 60 12.38 -7.02 11.88
C PHE A 60 12.39 -6.91 10.34
N ASP A 61 13.38 -6.22 9.79
CA ASP A 61 13.65 -6.22 8.36
C ASP A 61 14.50 -7.43 7.98
N ILE A 62 13.99 -8.31 7.13
CA ILE A 62 14.72 -9.48 6.66
C ILE A 62 15.19 -9.21 5.24
N VAL A 63 16.50 -9.40 4.99
CA VAL A 63 17.06 -9.44 3.65
C VAL A 63 17.73 -10.79 3.46
N THR A 64 17.33 -11.53 2.43
CA THR A 64 17.84 -12.87 2.17
C THR A 64 18.02 -13.09 0.66
N LYS A 65 18.50 -14.28 0.26
CA LYS A 65 18.66 -14.68 -1.15
C LYS A 65 17.31 -14.64 -1.87
N ALA A 66 17.29 -14.36 -3.17
CA ALA A 66 16.06 -14.35 -3.97
C ALA A 66 15.31 -15.69 -3.97
N TYR A 67 16.01 -16.80 -3.73
CA TYR A 67 15.45 -18.14 -3.62
C TYR A 67 15.83 -18.81 -2.28
N PRO A 68 14.92 -19.58 -1.65
CA PRO A 68 13.54 -19.84 -2.09
C PRO A 68 12.64 -18.60 -1.97
N LYS A 69 11.60 -18.50 -2.81
CA LYS A 69 10.65 -17.37 -2.79
C LYS A 69 9.73 -17.48 -1.57
N TYR A 70 9.65 -16.43 -0.77
CA TYR A 70 8.74 -16.35 0.38
C TYR A 70 7.45 -15.61 0.01
N GLU A 71 6.42 -15.76 0.84
CA GLU A 71 5.11 -15.13 0.62
C GLU A 71 4.55 -14.47 1.87
N TYR A 72 3.82 -13.37 1.67
CA TYR A 72 3.08 -12.71 2.74
C TYR A 72 2.19 -13.71 3.49
N GLY A 73 2.19 -13.63 4.82
CA GLY A 73 1.40 -14.50 5.69
C GLY A 73 2.01 -15.87 6.02
N GLN A 74 3.09 -16.29 5.35
CA GLN A 74 3.78 -17.54 5.67
C GLN A 74 4.35 -17.51 7.09
N LYS A 75 4.21 -18.64 7.81
CA LYS A 75 4.86 -18.83 9.11
C LYS A 75 6.29 -19.29 8.89
N VAL A 76 7.24 -18.52 9.42
CA VAL A 76 8.67 -18.79 9.30
C VAL A 76 9.32 -18.79 10.67
N VAL A 77 10.36 -19.61 10.81
CA VAL A 77 11.35 -19.52 11.87
C VAL A 77 12.62 -19.01 11.23
N ILE A 78 13.10 -17.87 11.72
CA ILE A 78 14.30 -17.20 11.22
C ILE A 78 15.36 -17.28 12.31
N VAL A 79 16.53 -17.77 11.96
CA VAL A 79 17.73 -17.79 12.81
C VAL A 79 18.79 -16.94 12.14
N GLY A 80 19.31 -15.96 12.84
CA GLY A 80 20.40 -15.15 12.31
C GLY A 80 20.79 -14.01 13.23
N ARG A 81 21.86 -13.32 12.83
CA ARG A 81 22.41 -12.22 13.62
C ARG A 81 21.57 -10.96 13.51
N LEU A 82 21.21 -10.41 14.66
CA LEU A 82 20.45 -9.18 14.74
C LEU A 82 21.38 -7.98 14.52
N GLN A 83 21.13 -7.21 13.48
CA GLN A 83 21.86 -5.96 13.22
C GLN A 83 20.95 -4.77 13.47
N ARG A 84 21.47 -3.77 14.19
CA ARG A 84 20.77 -2.52 14.42
C ARG A 84 21.14 -1.51 13.34
N ARG A 85 20.13 -0.93 12.69
CA ARG A 85 20.28 0.24 11.84
C ARG A 85 19.65 1.44 12.53
N LEU A 86 20.48 2.41 12.92
CA LEU A 86 19.98 3.70 13.37
C LEU A 86 19.38 4.44 12.19
N ILE A 87 18.09 4.76 12.27
CA ILE A 87 17.40 5.62 11.31
C ILE A 87 17.52 7.07 11.78
N ASN A 88 17.34 7.32 13.08
CA ASN A 88 17.56 8.61 13.71
C ASN A 88 17.95 8.41 15.19
N LYS A 89 18.25 9.52 15.89
CA LYS A 89 18.70 9.52 17.30
C LYS A 89 17.73 8.82 18.26
N TRP A 90 16.46 8.65 17.88
CA TRP A 90 15.38 8.12 18.72
C TRP A 90 14.77 6.81 18.21
N TYR A 91 15.20 6.31 17.04
CA TYR A 91 14.62 5.14 16.40
C TYR A 91 15.69 4.28 15.72
N SER A 92 15.66 3.02 16.09
CA SER A 92 16.54 2.00 15.56
C SER A 92 15.71 0.87 15.00
N GLN A 93 15.99 0.51 13.75
CA GLN A 93 15.35 -0.60 13.10
C GLN A 93 16.28 -1.80 13.14
N PHE A 94 15.76 -2.95 13.56
CA PHE A 94 16.51 -4.18 13.60
C PHE A 94 16.33 -4.94 12.29
N ARG A 95 17.43 -5.41 11.71
CA ARG A 95 17.43 -6.22 10.49
C ARG A 95 18.22 -7.50 10.68
N LEU A 96 17.88 -8.51 9.90
CA LEU A 96 18.68 -9.72 9.75
C LEU A 96 19.10 -9.81 8.28
N MET A 97 20.41 -9.95 8.05
CA MET A 97 20.99 -10.09 6.72
C MET A 97 21.37 -11.55 6.48
N TYR A 98 20.82 -12.12 5.42
CA TYR A 98 20.95 -13.51 5.01
C TYR A 98 20.77 -14.52 6.15
N PRO A 99 19.69 -14.43 6.95
CA PRO A 99 19.46 -15.41 8.01
C PRO A 99 19.05 -16.76 7.43
N ASP A 100 19.24 -17.81 8.23
CA ASP A 100 18.69 -19.13 7.98
C ASP A 100 17.19 -19.13 8.26
N ILE A 101 16.40 -19.40 7.22
CA ILE A 101 14.95 -19.35 7.29
C ILE A 101 14.43 -20.77 7.08
N LYS A 102 13.75 -21.30 8.10
CA LYS A 102 13.01 -22.55 8.02
C LYS A 102 11.52 -22.23 7.92
N LEU A 103 10.90 -22.68 6.84
CA LEU A 103 9.44 -22.64 6.70
C LEU A 103 8.86 -23.57 7.76
N VAL A 104 8.01 -23.02 8.63
CA VAL A 104 7.22 -23.86 9.52
C VAL A 104 6.14 -24.45 8.63
N VAL A 105 6.26 -25.74 8.28
CA VAL A 105 5.23 -26.49 7.57
C VAL A 105 3.97 -26.42 8.44
N ALA A 106 3.11 -25.46 8.16
CA ALA A 106 1.84 -25.33 8.81
C ALA A 106 0.96 -26.43 8.26
N ASP A 107 0.47 -27.27 9.17
CA ASP A 107 -0.51 -28.31 8.88
C ASP A 107 -1.59 -27.77 7.93
N SER A 108 -1.76 -28.51 6.85
CA SER A 108 -2.35 -28.03 5.61
C SER A 108 -3.83 -27.70 5.83
N LYS A 109 -4.24 -26.45 5.54
CA LYS A 109 -5.56 -26.08 4.96
C LYS A 109 -5.88 -24.57 4.99
N LYS A 110 -5.42 -23.79 5.98
CA LYS A 110 -5.94 -22.40 6.18
C LYS A 110 -5.09 -21.22 5.69
N THR A 111 -3.76 -21.31 5.65
CA THR A 111 -2.90 -20.15 5.26
C THR A 111 -2.41 -20.21 3.80
N ILE A 112 -2.57 -21.36 3.13
CA ILE A 112 -2.13 -21.60 1.75
C ILE A 112 -3.16 -21.11 0.70
N SER A 113 -4.36 -20.65 1.12
CA SER A 113 -5.42 -20.26 0.19
C SER A 113 -5.20 -18.89 -0.48
N LEU A 114 -4.64 -17.91 0.25
CA LEU A 114 -4.59 -16.53 -0.24
C LEU A 114 -3.50 -16.33 -1.30
N SER A 115 -2.32 -16.92 -1.07
CA SER A 115 -1.25 -16.85 -2.05
C SER A 115 -1.53 -17.68 -3.29
N ARG A 116 -2.15 -18.87 -3.15
CA ARG A 116 -2.63 -19.65 -4.31
C ARG A 116 -3.71 -18.91 -5.10
N PHE A 117 -4.64 -18.25 -4.42
CA PHE A 117 -5.66 -17.44 -5.10
C PHE A 117 -5.02 -16.29 -5.88
N ARG A 118 -4.07 -15.59 -5.26
CA ARG A 118 -3.29 -14.52 -5.89
C ARG A 118 -2.50 -15.03 -7.10
N GLN A 119 -1.77 -16.13 -6.96
CA GLN A 119 -1.04 -16.78 -8.06
C GLN A 119 -2.00 -17.21 -9.18
N GLY A 120 -3.20 -17.68 -8.84
CA GLY A 120 -4.25 -17.99 -9.80
C GLY A 120 -4.67 -16.77 -10.61
N ILE A 121 -4.86 -15.62 -9.97
CA ILE A 121 -5.17 -14.35 -10.67
C ILE A 121 -3.98 -13.90 -11.53
N GLU A 122 -2.77 -13.89 -10.98
CA GLU A 122 -1.54 -13.53 -11.71
C GLU A 122 -1.37 -14.41 -12.96
N SER A 123 -1.63 -15.71 -12.86
CA SER A 123 -1.57 -16.63 -14.00
C SER A 123 -2.58 -16.28 -15.10
N ARG A 124 -3.79 -15.82 -14.75
CA ARG A 124 -4.79 -15.36 -15.71
C ARG A 124 -4.33 -14.10 -16.43
N PHE A 125 -3.71 -13.17 -15.72
CA PHE A 125 -3.14 -11.96 -16.32
C PHE A 125 -2.05 -12.32 -17.33
N ASN A 126 -1.11 -13.18 -16.95
CA ASN A 126 0.00 -13.61 -17.80
C ASN A 126 -0.42 -14.43 -19.03
N GLN A 127 -1.61 -15.05 -19.01
CA GLN A 127 -2.14 -15.77 -20.17
C GLN A 127 -2.75 -14.85 -21.23
N VAL A 128 -3.17 -13.64 -20.84
CA VAL A 128 -3.95 -12.74 -21.71
C VAL A 128 -3.17 -11.49 -22.10
N LEU A 129 -2.20 -11.08 -21.28
CA LEU A 129 -1.40 -9.87 -21.48
C LEU A 129 0.10 -10.21 -21.60
N PRO A 130 0.85 -9.50 -22.45
CA PRO A 130 2.30 -9.59 -22.46
C PRO A 130 2.93 -8.90 -21.25
N GLU A 131 4.22 -9.15 -21.02
CA GLU A 131 5.03 -8.36 -20.09
C GLU A 131 5.56 -7.08 -20.79
N PRO A 132 5.62 -5.91 -20.11
CA PRO A 132 5.39 -5.68 -18.67
C PRO A 132 3.93 -5.42 -18.25
N GLU A 133 2.97 -5.38 -19.17
CA GLU A 133 1.57 -5.05 -18.89
C GLU A 133 0.90 -5.98 -17.89
N ALA A 134 1.18 -7.30 -17.98
CA ALA A 134 0.65 -8.29 -17.05
C ALA A 134 1.12 -8.05 -15.61
N SER A 135 2.44 -7.85 -15.42
CA SER A 135 3.01 -7.51 -14.11
C SER A 135 2.57 -6.14 -13.61
N LEU A 136 2.39 -5.15 -14.49
CA LEU A 136 1.84 -3.84 -14.13
C LEU A 136 0.40 -3.97 -13.63
N LEU A 137 -0.44 -4.75 -14.32
CA LEU A 137 -1.81 -5.02 -13.90
C LEU A 137 -1.86 -5.75 -12.56
N ALA A 138 -1.00 -6.77 -12.36
CA ALA A 138 -0.86 -7.46 -11.09
C ALA A 138 -0.42 -6.51 -9.96
N GLY A 139 0.47 -5.55 -10.24
CA GLY A 139 0.84 -4.49 -9.31
C GLY A 139 -0.32 -3.60 -8.92
N ILE A 140 -1.04 -3.07 -9.90
CA ILE A 140 -2.15 -2.15 -9.68
C ILE A 140 -3.32 -2.83 -8.95
N VAL A 141 -3.67 -4.06 -9.35
CA VAL A 141 -4.86 -4.79 -8.86
C VAL A 141 -4.57 -5.62 -7.60
N LEU A 142 -3.39 -6.18 -7.44
CA LEU A 142 -3.06 -7.08 -6.31
C LEU A 142 -1.99 -6.49 -5.37
N GLY A 143 -1.38 -5.36 -5.72
CA GLY A 143 -0.18 -4.87 -5.05
C GLY A 143 1.03 -5.75 -5.31
N SER A 144 1.07 -6.48 -6.44
CA SER A 144 2.17 -7.38 -6.76
C SER A 144 3.35 -6.69 -7.40
N LYS A 145 4.50 -6.83 -6.76
CA LYS A 145 5.79 -6.38 -7.31
C LYS A 145 6.54 -7.53 -7.97
N ARG A 146 5.94 -8.73 -8.01
CA ARG A 146 6.52 -9.92 -8.64
C ARG A 146 6.34 -9.81 -10.15
N GLY A 147 7.40 -10.17 -10.89
CA GLY A 147 7.35 -10.26 -12.36
C GLY A 147 7.76 -8.99 -13.10
N LEU A 148 7.75 -7.81 -12.46
CA LEU A 148 8.13 -6.55 -13.10
C LEU A 148 9.56 -6.63 -13.65
N PRO A 149 9.77 -6.41 -14.97
CA PRO A 149 11.10 -6.32 -15.54
C PRO A 149 11.92 -5.24 -14.84
N GLN A 150 13.21 -5.53 -14.58
CA GLN A 150 14.08 -4.64 -13.81
C GLN A 150 14.19 -3.24 -14.45
N ASP A 151 14.22 -3.17 -15.78
CA ASP A 151 14.31 -1.90 -16.52
C ASP A 151 13.04 -1.07 -16.35
N PHE A 152 11.87 -1.72 -16.40
CA PHE A 152 10.59 -1.05 -16.15
C PHE A 152 10.46 -0.59 -14.69
N TYR A 153 10.95 -1.40 -13.74
CA TYR A 153 11.01 -1.00 -12.33
C TYR A 153 11.88 0.25 -12.11
N GLN A 154 13.00 0.36 -12.82
CA GLN A 154 13.83 1.57 -12.79
C GLN A 154 13.12 2.77 -13.43
N ALA A 155 12.40 2.57 -14.53
CA ALA A 155 11.59 3.63 -15.14
C ALA A 155 10.49 4.14 -14.18
N LEU A 156 9.82 3.24 -13.45
CA LEU A 156 8.87 3.60 -12.40
C LEU A 156 9.48 4.44 -11.28
N GLN A 157 10.73 4.12 -10.88
CA GLN A 157 11.47 4.91 -9.89
C GLN A 157 11.85 6.29 -10.43
N LYS A 158 12.44 6.35 -11.62
CA LYS A 158 12.87 7.60 -12.27
C LYS A 158 11.73 8.56 -12.53
N THR A 159 10.55 8.05 -12.90
CA THR A 159 9.35 8.86 -13.14
C THR A 159 8.55 9.15 -11.86
N GLY A 160 8.95 8.60 -10.71
CA GLY A 160 8.23 8.76 -9.44
C GLY A 160 6.84 8.11 -9.42
N THR A 161 6.56 7.18 -10.34
CA THR A 161 5.26 6.52 -10.52
C THR A 161 5.17 5.17 -9.80
N LEU A 162 6.24 4.73 -9.15
CA LEU A 162 6.28 3.47 -8.40
C LEU A 162 5.14 3.33 -7.38
N HIS A 163 4.68 4.42 -6.79
CA HIS A 163 3.58 4.45 -5.83
C HIS A 163 2.20 4.08 -6.42
N ILE A 164 2.07 4.03 -7.75
CA ILE A 164 0.84 3.59 -8.44
C ILE A 164 0.79 2.06 -8.48
N VAL A 165 1.96 1.44 -8.71
CA VAL A 165 2.15 -0.03 -8.79
C VAL A 165 2.23 -0.66 -7.40
N VAL A 166 2.76 0.08 -6.43
CA VAL A 166 2.60 -0.26 -5.02
C VAL A 166 1.15 0.03 -4.64
N ALA A 167 0.39 -0.98 -4.20
CA ALA A 167 -1.03 -0.82 -3.87
C ALA A 167 -1.27 0.44 -3.02
N SER A 168 -1.84 1.45 -3.67
CA SER A 168 -2.06 2.75 -3.06
C SER A 168 -3.43 2.79 -2.39
N GLY A 169 -3.62 3.71 -1.43
CA GLY A 169 -4.95 3.93 -0.85
C GLY A 169 -6.00 4.37 -1.87
N TYR A 170 -5.56 4.93 -3.00
CA TYR A 170 -6.41 5.29 -4.13
C TYR A 170 -6.98 4.04 -4.81
N ASN A 171 -6.15 3.02 -5.03
CA ASN A 171 -6.56 1.76 -5.63
C ASN A 171 -7.68 1.10 -4.78
N VAL A 172 -7.48 1.05 -3.45
CA VAL A 172 -8.49 0.54 -2.51
C VAL A 172 -9.82 1.29 -2.67
N THR A 173 -9.76 2.63 -2.70
CA THR A 173 -10.96 3.47 -2.74
C THR A 173 -11.76 3.25 -4.01
N ILE A 174 -11.08 3.10 -5.16
CA ILE A 174 -11.73 2.79 -6.44
C ILE A 174 -12.41 1.44 -6.40
N ILE A 175 -11.73 0.39 -5.91
CA ILE A 175 -12.33 -0.96 -5.80
C ILE A 175 -13.64 -0.88 -5.01
N ILE A 176 -13.64 -0.16 -3.89
CA ILE A 176 -14.84 0.00 -3.08
C ILE A 176 -15.92 0.73 -3.85
N ALA A 177 -15.60 1.88 -4.42
CA ALA A 177 -16.57 2.72 -5.12
C ALA A 177 -17.21 1.95 -6.28
N THR A 178 -16.41 1.27 -7.10
CA THR A 178 -16.89 0.48 -8.24
C THR A 178 -17.72 -0.72 -7.78
N LEU A 179 -17.25 -1.48 -6.78
CA LEU A 179 -17.97 -2.64 -6.27
C LEU A 179 -19.30 -2.25 -5.63
N VAL A 180 -19.31 -1.20 -4.80
CA VAL A 180 -20.53 -0.69 -4.16
C VAL A 180 -21.48 -0.12 -5.20
N ALA A 181 -21.00 0.63 -6.21
CA ALA A 181 -21.84 1.16 -7.26
C ALA A 181 -22.51 0.05 -8.10
N TYR A 182 -21.76 -0.98 -8.48
CA TYR A 182 -22.29 -2.14 -9.19
C TYR A 182 -23.33 -2.90 -8.36
N LEU A 183 -23.02 -3.18 -7.09
CA LEU A 183 -23.92 -3.91 -6.19
C LEU A 183 -25.14 -3.10 -5.78
N ALA A 184 -25.05 -1.77 -5.72
CA ALA A 184 -26.19 -0.91 -5.41
C ALA A 184 -27.33 -1.03 -6.44
N GLY A 185 -27.04 -1.46 -7.68
CA GLY A 185 -28.05 -1.77 -8.68
C GLY A 185 -28.72 -3.14 -8.53
N LEU A 186 -28.12 -4.06 -7.76
CA LEU A 186 -28.56 -5.45 -7.63
C LEU A 186 -29.12 -5.79 -6.25
N VAL A 187 -28.63 -5.15 -5.20
CA VAL A 187 -29.03 -5.38 -3.80
C VAL A 187 -29.30 -4.07 -3.08
N LYS A 188 -30.05 -4.12 -1.97
CA LYS A 188 -30.28 -2.94 -1.13
C LYS A 188 -28.94 -2.33 -0.70
N ARG A 189 -28.82 -1.01 -0.75
CA ARG A 189 -27.59 -0.24 -0.48
C ARG A 189 -26.83 -0.68 0.78
N GLN A 190 -27.53 -1.03 1.85
CA GLN A 190 -26.91 -1.54 3.10
C GLN A 190 -26.10 -2.84 2.89
N TRP A 191 -26.59 -3.77 2.07
CA TRP A 191 -25.90 -5.03 1.76
C TRP A 191 -24.74 -4.78 0.80
N ALA A 192 -24.91 -3.89 -0.19
CA ALA A 192 -23.82 -3.47 -1.07
C ALA A 192 -22.63 -2.90 -0.26
N ILE A 193 -22.93 -2.09 0.77
CA ILE A 193 -21.92 -1.54 1.68
C ILE A 193 -21.23 -2.66 2.47
N LEU A 194 -21.97 -3.59 3.09
CA LEU A 194 -21.37 -4.69 3.86
C LEU A 194 -20.47 -5.59 3.01
N ILE A 195 -20.90 -5.90 1.78
CA ILE A 195 -20.10 -6.66 0.81
C ILE A 195 -18.86 -5.85 0.41
N GLY A 196 -19.01 -4.55 0.15
CA GLY A 196 -17.90 -3.65 -0.13
C GLY A 196 -16.85 -3.64 0.99
N LEU A 197 -17.27 -3.48 2.24
CA LEU A 197 -16.37 -3.49 3.41
C LEU A 197 -15.67 -4.84 3.59
N SER A 198 -16.39 -5.94 3.35
CA SER A 198 -15.81 -7.28 3.39
C SER A 198 -14.75 -7.45 2.31
N ALA A 199 -15.03 -7.00 1.07
CA ALA A 199 -14.08 -7.03 -0.03
C ALA A 199 -12.82 -6.19 0.25
N VAL A 200 -12.94 -5.05 0.95
CA VAL A 200 -11.79 -4.24 1.39
C VAL A 200 -10.93 -4.99 2.38
N GLY A 201 -11.54 -5.63 3.38
CA GLY A 201 -10.81 -6.43 4.35
C GLY A 201 -10.00 -7.52 3.64
N ILE A 202 -10.64 -8.23 2.70
CA ILE A 202 -9.98 -9.26 1.89
C ILE A 202 -8.86 -8.64 1.04
N TYR A 203 -9.12 -7.55 0.32
CA TYR A 203 -8.11 -6.86 -0.49
C TYR A 203 -6.93 -6.37 0.35
N THR A 204 -7.18 -5.80 1.53
CA THR A 204 -6.14 -5.28 2.43
C THR A 204 -5.22 -6.39 2.90
N LEU A 205 -5.79 -7.55 3.21
CA LEU A 205 -5.02 -8.75 3.55
C LEU A 205 -4.28 -9.30 2.33
N MET A 206 -4.88 -9.28 1.14
CA MET A 206 -4.24 -9.75 -0.10
C MET A 206 -3.06 -8.87 -0.52
N ALA A 207 -3.18 -7.56 -0.36
CA ALA A 207 -2.20 -6.57 -0.78
C ALA A 207 -1.07 -6.35 0.25
N GLY A 208 -1.01 -7.16 1.32
CA GLY A 208 0.08 -7.16 2.30
C GLY A 208 -0.04 -6.13 3.42
N ALA A 209 -1.24 -5.55 3.62
CA ALA A 209 -1.56 -4.62 4.71
C ALA A 209 -0.58 -3.43 4.86
N GLU A 210 -0.11 -2.86 3.75
CA GLU A 210 0.72 -1.65 3.80
C GLU A 210 -0.03 -0.48 4.47
N PRO A 211 0.67 0.43 5.18
CA PRO A 211 0.02 1.51 5.94
C PRO A 211 -0.97 2.36 5.13
N ALA A 212 -0.66 2.65 3.87
CA ALA A 212 -1.53 3.41 2.96
C ALA A 212 -2.86 2.70 2.69
N ILE A 213 -2.83 1.38 2.53
CA ILE A 213 -3.98 0.51 2.26
C ILE A 213 -4.85 0.41 3.50
N VAL A 214 -4.22 0.13 4.66
CA VAL A 214 -4.91 0.01 5.95
C VAL A 214 -5.63 1.32 6.29
N ARG A 215 -4.97 2.48 6.08
CA ARG A 215 -5.62 3.77 6.29
C ARG A 215 -6.81 3.97 5.35
N ALA A 216 -6.65 3.69 4.05
CA ALA A 216 -7.74 3.83 3.09
C ALA A 216 -8.93 2.91 3.44
N ALA A 217 -8.66 1.69 3.88
CA ALA A 217 -9.67 0.76 4.37
C ALA A 217 -10.42 1.31 5.59
N ILE A 218 -9.71 1.87 6.58
CA ILE A 218 -10.31 2.49 7.77
C ILE A 218 -11.16 3.71 7.38
N MET A 219 -10.61 4.62 6.58
CA MET A 219 -11.33 5.83 6.14
C MET A 219 -12.57 5.47 5.32
N GLY A 220 -12.47 4.53 4.39
CA GLY A 220 -13.60 4.01 3.63
C GLY A 220 -14.67 3.42 4.56
N SER A 221 -14.25 2.61 5.53
CA SER A 221 -15.16 2.03 6.53
C SER A 221 -15.92 3.08 7.33
N LEU A 222 -15.23 4.14 7.74
CA LEU A 222 -15.83 5.26 8.47
C LEU A 222 -16.79 6.07 7.59
N VAL A 223 -16.47 6.29 6.30
CA VAL A 223 -17.36 6.96 5.33
C VAL A 223 -18.65 6.17 5.16
N PHE A 224 -18.55 4.88 4.84
CA PHE A 224 -19.73 4.05 4.61
C PHE A 224 -20.56 3.83 5.88
N GLY A 225 -19.90 3.64 7.03
CA GLY A 225 -20.58 3.60 8.32
C GLY A 225 -21.33 4.91 8.63
N GLY A 226 -20.70 6.06 8.32
CA GLY A 226 -21.32 7.37 8.44
C GLY A 226 -22.56 7.52 7.55
N GLN A 227 -22.51 7.03 6.31
CA GLN A 227 -23.66 7.03 5.40
C GLN A 227 -24.83 6.20 5.92
N ILE A 228 -24.58 5.04 6.54
CA ILE A 228 -25.63 4.20 7.15
C ILE A 228 -26.31 4.94 8.31
N ILE A 229 -25.53 5.69 9.11
CA ILE A 229 -26.02 6.45 10.27
C ILE A 229 -26.61 7.82 9.83
N GLY A 230 -26.56 8.16 8.53
CA GLY A 230 -27.07 9.42 7.99
C GLY A 230 -26.21 10.64 8.34
N ARG A 231 -24.93 10.45 8.69
CA ARG A 231 -24.01 11.53 9.05
C ARG A 231 -23.05 11.88 7.91
N LYS A 232 -22.94 13.18 7.61
CA LYS A 232 -21.89 13.69 6.72
C LYS A 232 -20.53 13.55 7.40
N THR A 233 -19.59 12.91 6.72
CA THR A 233 -18.21 12.75 7.18
C THR A 233 -17.29 13.76 6.51
N GLU A 234 -16.58 14.57 7.30
CA GLU A 234 -15.57 15.48 6.77
C GLU A 234 -14.21 14.79 6.65
N GLY A 235 -13.49 15.07 5.55
CA GLY A 235 -12.21 14.44 5.23
C GLY A 235 -11.17 14.55 6.36
N MET A 236 -11.05 15.73 6.97
CA MET A 236 -10.10 15.95 8.07
C MET A 236 -10.43 15.09 9.30
N ARG A 237 -11.71 14.99 9.67
CA ARG A 237 -12.15 14.16 10.81
C ARG A 237 -11.88 12.68 10.56
N LEU A 238 -12.09 12.21 9.33
CA LEU A 238 -11.78 10.85 8.92
C LEU A 238 -10.28 10.56 8.99
N LEU A 239 -9.44 11.50 8.54
CA LEU A 239 -7.99 11.36 8.60
C LEU A 239 -7.50 11.25 10.05
N ILE A 240 -7.96 12.14 10.92
CA ILE A 240 -7.63 12.12 12.36
C ILE A 240 -8.09 10.80 12.99
N ALA A 241 -9.34 10.39 12.74
CA ALA A 241 -9.86 9.13 13.27
C ALA A 241 -9.07 7.91 12.78
N ALA A 242 -8.68 7.88 11.50
CA ALA A 242 -7.88 6.80 10.94
C ALA A 242 -6.48 6.74 11.57
N ILE A 243 -5.80 7.89 11.72
CA ILE A 243 -4.51 7.98 12.43
C ILE A 243 -4.67 7.47 13.86
N MET A 244 -5.74 7.88 14.54
CA MET A 244 -5.99 7.48 15.92
C MET A 244 -6.18 5.97 16.09
N ILE A 245 -6.94 5.34 15.19
CA ILE A 245 -7.15 3.89 15.17
C ILE A 245 -5.84 3.15 14.87
N MET A 246 -5.07 3.62 13.88
CA MET A 246 -3.80 2.98 13.50
C MET A 246 -2.75 3.04 14.61
N LEU A 247 -2.64 4.19 15.31
CA LEU A 247 -1.71 4.35 16.43
C LEU A 247 -2.11 3.53 17.67
N LEU A 248 -3.40 3.30 17.90
CA LEU A 248 -3.86 2.39 18.95
C LEU A 248 -3.42 0.94 18.68
N VAL A 249 -3.48 0.50 17.44
CA VAL A 249 -3.11 -0.87 17.04
C VAL A 249 -1.59 -1.04 17.09
N ASN A 250 -0.86 -0.12 16.46
CA ASN A 250 0.60 -0.15 16.38
C ASN A 250 1.19 1.27 16.45
N PRO A 251 1.55 1.77 17.64
CA PRO A 251 2.02 3.15 17.79
C PRO A 251 3.38 3.40 17.12
N SER A 252 4.21 2.38 16.88
CA SER A 252 5.47 2.55 16.15
C SER A 252 5.27 2.89 14.67
N ILE A 253 4.05 2.77 14.13
CA ILE A 253 3.74 3.09 12.73
C ILE A 253 4.00 4.56 12.40
N ILE A 254 4.03 5.45 13.40
CA ILE A 254 4.35 6.87 13.21
C ILE A 254 5.76 7.08 12.63
N MET A 255 6.68 6.15 12.87
CA MET A 255 8.04 6.16 12.34
C MET A 255 8.16 5.47 10.98
N ASP A 256 7.10 4.80 10.52
CA ASP A 256 7.11 4.18 9.20
C ASP A 256 6.96 5.26 8.12
N ILE A 257 7.94 5.31 7.22
CA ILE A 257 7.98 6.29 6.13
C ILE A 257 6.73 6.18 5.25
N GLY A 258 6.26 4.96 4.98
CA GLY A 258 5.05 4.74 4.18
C GLY A 258 3.81 5.36 4.85
N PHE A 259 3.69 5.25 6.18
CA PHE A 259 2.64 5.92 6.93
C PHE A 259 2.74 7.45 6.85
N GLN A 260 3.94 8.01 7.08
CA GLN A 260 4.18 9.46 7.03
C GLN A 260 3.86 10.04 5.65
N LEU A 261 4.40 9.44 4.58
CA LEU A 261 4.14 9.85 3.20
C LEU A 261 2.65 9.78 2.89
N SER A 262 1.98 8.71 3.32
CA SER A 262 0.57 8.56 3.05
C SER A 262 -0.27 9.62 3.79
N VAL A 263 -0.04 9.84 5.09
CA VAL A 263 -0.79 10.84 5.87
C VAL A 263 -0.55 12.25 5.32
N ALA A 264 0.69 12.58 4.99
CA ALA A 264 1.05 13.84 4.36
C ALA A 264 0.32 14.04 3.02
N ALA A 265 0.30 13.02 2.15
CA ALA A 265 -0.42 13.09 0.88
C ALA A 265 -1.92 13.37 1.08
N THR A 266 -2.58 12.61 1.97
CA THR A 266 -4.03 12.79 2.24
C THR A 266 -4.33 14.14 2.88
N PHE A 267 -3.46 14.62 3.77
CA PHE A 267 -3.57 15.95 4.35
C PHE A 267 -3.44 17.05 3.28
N GLY A 268 -2.46 16.91 2.38
CA GLY A 268 -2.29 17.79 1.22
C GLY A 268 -3.54 17.84 0.35
N LEU A 269 -4.13 16.69 0.01
CA LEU A 269 -5.40 16.62 -0.75
C LEU A 269 -6.54 17.38 -0.06
N ILE A 270 -6.70 17.23 1.25
CA ILE A 270 -7.80 17.84 2.01
C ILE A 270 -7.63 19.36 2.15
N VAL A 271 -6.39 19.84 2.32
CA VAL A 271 -6.10 21.25 2.67
C VAL A 271 -5.72 22.08 1.44
N LEU A 272 -4.88 21.55 0.55
CA LEU A 272 -4.39 22.23 -0.64
C LEU A 272 -5.28 21.99 -1.86
N GLY A 273 -5.95 20.83 -1.94
CA GLY A 273 -6.84 20.49 -3.05
C GLY A 273 -7.85 21.60 -3.37
N PRO A 274 -8.69 22.02 -2.41
CA PRO A 274 -9.68 23.09 -2.62
C PRO A 274 -9.06 24.45 -3.00
N LYS A 275 -7.81 24.70 -2.60
CA LYS A 275 -7.11 25.97 -2.90
C LYS A 275 -6.50 25.98 -4.30
N LEU A 276 -6.06 24.81 -4.78
CA LEU A 276 -5.44 24.64 -6.08
C LEU A 276 -6.45 24.32 -7.19
N GLU A 277 -7.63 23.80 -6.85
CA GLU A 277 -8.74 23.56 -7.78
C GLU A 277 -9.11 24.77 -8.66
N PRO A 278 -9.27 26.00 -8.15
CA PRO A 278 -9.61 27.15 -9.01
C PRO A 278 -8.50 27.54 -10.00
N ILE A 279 -7.25 27.16 -9.75
CA ILE A 279 -6.08 27.50 -10.56
C ILE A 279 -5.82 26.40 -11.59
N LEU A 280 -5.68 25.17 -11.12
CA LEU A 280 -5.26 24.01 -11.93
C LEU A 280 -6.44 23.22 -12.49
N GLY A 281 -7.61 23.28 -11.84
CA GLY A 281 -8.81 22.54 -12.24
C GLY A 281 -9.43 23.00 -13.56
N ARG A 282 -9.05 24.18 -14.06
CA ARG A 282 -9.53 24.73 -15.34
C ARG A 282 -8.87 24.09 -16.57
N VAL A 283 -7.82 23.30 -16.40
CA VAL A 283 -7.17 22.59 -17.52
C VAL A 283 -8.07 21.45 -17.97
N TRP A 284 -8.46 21.45 -19.25
CA TRP A 284 -9.38 20.45 -19.81
C TRP A 284 -8.86 19.02 -19.62
N LEU A 285 -9.73 18.10 -19.18
CA LEU A 285 -9.51 16.66 -18.96
C LEU A 285 -8.55 16.26 -17.82
N ILE A 286 -7.49 17.03 -17.54
CA ILE A 286 -6.45 16.67 -16.55
C ILE A 286 -6.45 17.53 -15.28
N GLY A 287 -7.20 18.64 -15.24
CA GLY A 287 -7.13 19.62 -14.15
C GLY A 287 -7.34 19.02 -12.75
N LYS A 288 -8.30 18.09 -12.60
CA LYS A 288 -8.55 17.41 -11.32
C LYS A 288 -7.35 16.57 -10.85
N ASN A 289 -6.78 15.75 -11.73
CA ASN A 289 -5.62 14.92 -11.39
C ASN A 289 -4.38 15.77 -11.13
N LEU A 290 -4.23 16.88 -11.87
CA LEU A 290 -3.15 17.84 -11.67
C LEU A 290 -3.27 18.50 -10.29
N THR A 291 -4.47 18.92 -9.89
CA THR A 291 -4.76 19.44 -8.55
C THR A 291 -4.46 18.41 -7.47
N GLU A 292 -4.96 17.18 -7.59
CA GLU A 292 -4.76 16.10 -6.61
C GLU A 292 -3.28 15.74 -6.47
N THR A 293 -2.59 15.54 -7.60
CA THR A 293 -1.16 15.19 -7.65
C THR A 293 -0.32 16.30 -7.04
N SER A 294 -0.53 17.55 -7.46
CA SER A 294 0.22 18.70 -6.94
C SER A 294 -0.01 18.87 -5.43
N SER A 295 -1.26 18.70 -4.97
CA SER A 295 -1.61 18.81 -3.55
C SER A 295 -0.91 17.75 -2.70
N ALA A 296 -0.90 16.49 -3.13
CA ALA A 296 -0.16 15.43 -2.46
C ALA A 296 1.34 15.73 -2.46
N GLN A 297 1.87 16.08 -3.63
CA GLN A 297 3.29 16.14 -3.88
C GLN A 297 3.97 17.27 -3.13
N ILE A 298 3.34 18.46 -3.06
CA ILE A 298 3.81 19.59 -2.23
C ILE A 298 3.96 19.17 -0.77
N MET A 299 3.02 18.41 -0.23
CA MET A 299 3.04 18.00 1.18
C MET A 299 4.02 16.86 1.46
N VAL A 300 4.29 16.02 0.45
CA VAL A 300 5.12 14.82 0.57
C VAL A 300 6.60 15.08 0.26
N TRP A 301 6.90 16.08 -0.58
CA TRP A 301 8.26 16.42 -1.01
C TRP A 301 9.27 16.64 0.13
N PRO A 302 8.96 17.39 1.20
CA PRO A 302 9.90 17.56 2.30
C PRO A 302 10.32 16.22 2.93
N ILE A 303 9.39 15.28 3.05
CA ILE A 303 9.65 13.95 3.59
C ILE A 303 10.50 13.14 2.60
N ILE A 304 10.16 13.16 1.31
CA ILE A 304 10.95 12.44 0.29
C ILE A 304 12.39 12.95 0.25
N TRP A 305 12.58 14.27 0.27
CA TRP A 305 13.90 14.88 0.26
C TRP A 305 14.75 14.46 1.45
N LEU A 306 14.18 14.51 2.67
CA LEU A 306 14.88 14.15 3.90
C LEU A 306 15.30 12.67 3.95
N TYR A 307 14.49 11.75 3.41
CA TYR A 307 14.74 10.31 3.51
C TYR A 307 15.44 9.70 2.31
N PHE A 308 15.16 10.18 1.09
CA PHE A 308 15.63 9.55 -0.15
C PHE A 308 16.62 10.41 -0.93
N GLY A 309 16.69 11.73 -0.66
CA GLY A 309 17.65 12.64 -1.31
C GLY A 309 17.51 12.75 -2.83
N GLN A 310 16.49 12.13 -3.43
CA GLN A 310 16.24 12.11 -4.87
C GLN A 310 14.80 12.53 -5.11
N MET A 311 14.60 13.49 -6.00
CA MET A 311 13.29 13.91 -6.48
C MET A 311 13.26 13.77 -7.99
N SER A 312 12.19 13.20 -8.52
CA SER A 312 11.90 13.22 -9.95
C SER A 312 11.08 14.47 -10.27
N PRO A 313 11.63 15.46 -10.99
CA PRO A 313 10.89 16.65 -11.39
C PRO A 313 9.72 16.30 -12.31
N PHE A 314 9.89 15.23 -13.11
CA PHE A 314 8.89 14.74 -14.04
C PHE A 314 7.70 14.06 -13.36
N SER A 315 7.77 13.76 -12.07
CA SER A 315 6.73 13.00 -11.37
C SER A 315 5.34 13.66 -11.46
N ILE A 316 5.23 14.99 -11.31
CA ILE A 316 3.94 15.69 -11.43
C ILE A 316 3.36 15.51 -12.84
N LEU A 317 4.20 15.70 -13.86
CA LEU A 317 3.80 15.61 -15.27
C LEU A 317 3.36 14.19 -15.62
N VAL A 318 4.20 13.20 -15.32
CA VAL A 318 3.92 11.80 -15.63
C VAL A 318 2.67 11.32 -14.90
N ASN A 319 2.55 11.59 -13.58
CA ASN A 319 1.37 11.20 -12.81
C ASN A 319 0.09 11.83 -13.38
N SER A 320 0.11 13.11 -13.77
CA SER A 320 -1.06 13.78 -14.35
C SER A 320 -1.50 13.16 -15.68
N LEU A 321 -0.54 12.67 -16.47
CA LEU A 321 -0.80 12.01 -17.75
C LEU A 321 -1.32 10.57 -17.62
N ILE A 322 -1.03 9.86 -16.53
CA ILE A 322 -1.36 8.42 -16.40
C ILE A 322 -2.41 8.11 -15.34
N LEU A 323 -2.63 8.96 -14.33
CA LEU A 323 -3.50 8.63 -13.19
C LEU A 323 -4.96 8.44 -13.59
N TRP A 324 -5.45 9.12 -14.65
CA TRP A 324 -6.81 8.92 -15.16
C TRP A 324 -7.03 7.52 -15.74
N LEU A 325 -5.96 6.81 -16.15
CA LEU A 325 -6.04 5.43 -16.63
C LEU A 325 -6.19 4.43 -15.48
N VAL A 326 -5.75 4.77 -14.26
CA VAL A 326 -5.74 3.84 -13.12
C VAL A 326 -7.13 3.29 -12.81
N PRO A 327 -8.21 4.10 -12.69
CA PRO A 327 -9.55 3.55 -12.46
C PRO A 327 -10.02 2.59 -13.55
N ILE A 328 -9.69 2.87 -14.81
CA ILE A 328 -10.08 2.05 -15.97
C ILE A 328 -9.34 0.70 -15.91
N ILE A 329 -8.01 0.74 -15.74
CA ILE A 329 -7.15 -0.43 -15.62
C ILE A 329 -7.61 -1.29 -14.42
N MET A 330 -7.95 -0.66 -13.31
CA MET A 330 -8.43 -1.34 -12.12
C MET A 330 -9.77 -2.04 -12.32
N ALA A 331 -10.74 -1.37 -12.95
CA ALA A 331 -12.04 -1.96 -13.22
C ALA A 331 -11.92 -3.17 -14.17
N LEU A 332 -11.18 -3.00 -15.28
CA LEU A 332 -10.94 -4.08 -16.24
C LEU A 332 -10.14 -5.23 -15.61
N GLY A 333 -9.13 -4.90 -14.81
CA GLY A 333 -8.32 -5.87 -14.08
C GLY A 333 -9.09 -6.67 -13.05
N ALA A 334 -10.03 -6.04 -12.33
CA ALA A 334 -10.92 -6.74 -11.40
C ALA A 334 -11.85 -7.72 -12.14
N VAL A 335 -12.43 -7.30 -13.28
CA VAL A 335 -13.26 -8.18 -14.11
C VAL A 335 -12.43 -9.34 -14.67
N LEU A 336 -11.23 -9.06 -15.17
CA LEU A 336 -10.31 -10.09 -15.68
C LEU A 336 -9.88 -11.07 -14.57
N ALA A 337 -9.63 -10.57 -13.35
CA ALA A 337 -9.27 -11.41 -12.21
C ALA A 337 -10.37 -12.42 -11.88
N LEU A 338 -11.63 -11.99 -11.93
CA LEU A 338 -12.79 -12.84 -11.64
C LEU A 338 -13.11 -13.81 -12.79
N THR A 339 -13.10 -13.31 -14.03
CA THR A 339 -13.66 -14.03 -15.18
C THR A 339 -12.62 -14.76 -16.03
N GLY A 340 -11.39 -14.24 -16.12
CA GLY A 340 -10.36 -14.76 -17.03
C GLY A 340 -10.68 -14.57 -18.53
N ILE A 341 -11.67 -13.75 -18.89
CA ILE A 341 -12.12 -13.58 -20.27
C ILE A 341 -11.08 -12.81 -21.09
N GLN A 342 -10.65 -13.40 -22.21
CA GLN A 342 -9.60 -12.85 -23.07
C GLN A 342 -9.96 -11.47 -23.65
N ALA A 343 -11.23 -11.25 -24.04
CA ALA A 343 -11.70 -9.97 -24.55
C ALA A 343 -11.52 -8.81 -23.56
N VAL A 344 -11.67 -9.07 -22.25
CA VAL A 344 -11.44 -8.06 -21.20
C VAL A 344 -9.96 -7.70 -21.14
N GLY A 345 -9.07 -8.67 -21.32
CA GLY A 345 -7.64 -8.38 -21.36
C GLY A 345 -7.23 -7.60 -22.61
N TRP A 346 -7.85 -7.83 -23.77
CA TRP A 346 -7.61 -6.99 -24.96
C TRP A 346 -8.04 -5.53 -24.71
N LEU A 347 -9.16 -5.32 -24.03
CA LEU A 347 -9.59 -3.98 -23.62
C LEU A 347 -8.64 -3.36 -22.59
N ALA A 348 -8.12 -4.16 -21.66
CA ALA A 348 -7.16 -3.70 -20.65
C ALA A 348 -5.77 -3.40 -21.23
N TYR A 349 -5.40 -4.06 -22.33
CA TYR A 349 -4.11 -3.90 -22.98
C TYR A 349 -3.88 -2.45 -23.45
N VAL A 350 -4.87 -1.83 -24.08
CA VAL A 350 -4.76 -0.45 -24.60
C VAL A 350 -4.36 0.57 -23.51
N PRO A 351 -5.11 0.72 -22.39
CA PRO A 351 -4.73 1.66 -21.33
C PRO A 351 -3.44 1.25 -20.61
N LEU A 352 -3.15 -0.05 -20.48
CA LEU A 352 -1.88 -0.52 -19.90
C LEU A 352 -0.68 -0.13 -20.77
N THR A 353 -0.73 -0.36 -22.08
CA THR A 353 0.35 -0.01 -22.99
C THR A 353 0.58 1.49 -23.07
N ILE A 354 -0.48 2.32 -23.01
CA ILE A 354 -0.34 3.78 -22.90
C ILE A 354 0.46 4.13 -21.64
N MET A 355 0.07 3.55 -20.49
CA MET A 355 0.76 3.79 -19.22
C MET A 355 2.23 3.35 -19.27
N VAL A 356 2.51 2.14 -19.79
CA VAL A 356 3.87 1.60 -19.94
C VAL A 356 4.72 2.52 -20.83
N ARG A 357 4.23 2.89 -22.02
CA ARG A 357 5.00 3.73 -22.96
C ARG A 357 5.30 5.12 -22.41
N VAL A 358 4.35 5.72 -21.69
CA VAL A 358 4.59 7.01 -21.04
C VAL A 358 5.68 6.86 -19.96
N ILE A 359 5.58 5.85 -19.10
CA ILE A 359 6.57 5.60 -18.04
C ILE A 359 7.96 5.32 -18.62
N GLU A 360 8.06 4.47 -19.64
CA GLU A 360 9.34 4.16 -20.28
C GLU A 360 9.92 5.36 -21.04
N GLY A 361 9.09 6.11 -21.75
CA GLY A 361 9.51 7.29 -22.50
C GLY A 361 10.15 8.33 -21.59
N PHE A 362 9.49 8.66 -20.49
CA PHE A 362 10.03 9.61 -19.49
C PHE A 362 11.13 9.01 -18.60
N GLY A 363 11.23 7.67 -18.48
CA GLY A 363 12.30 7.02 -17.72
C GLY A 363 13.64 6.96 -18.47
N ARG A 364 13.64 7.21 -19.78
CA ARG A 364 14.84 7.29 -20.64
C ARG A 364 15.45 8.69 -20.70
N ILE A 365 14.64 9.73 -20.43
CA ILE A 365 15.05 11.13 -20.25
C ILE A 365 15.67 11.25 -18.85
#